data_AF-X1K2P1-F1
#
_entry.id   AF-X1K2P1-F1
#
_cell.length_a   1.000
_cell.length_b   1.000
_cell.length_c   1.000
_cell.angle_alpha   90.00
_cell.angle_beta   90.00
_cell.angle_gamma   90.00
#
_symmetry.space_group_name_H-M   'P 1'
#
loop_
_entity.id
_entity.type
_entity.pdbx_description
1 polymer ?
#
loop_
_entity_poly.entity_id
_entity_poly.type
_entity_poly.pdbx_seq_one_letter_code
_entity_poly.pdbx_strand_id
1 'polypeptide(L)'
;LFRGRVKDFQWEDKDGFTIGNTYIKGEDDYFGTEYKIWFKNENIIAWRGQKIDVTVPDLICIICDDKKEPLTNPNYEIGMRISVIGLPAPKEWRTEEG
;
A
#
# COMPACT_ATOMS: atom_id res chain seq x y z
N LEU A 1 -9.43 -0.06 2.95
CA LEU A 1 -9.26 0.43 1.56
C LEU A 1 -9.38 -0.72 0.58
N PHE A 2 -8.64 -1.80 0.78
CA PHE A 2 -8.60 -2.91 -0.15
C PHE A 2 -8.30 -4.21 0.60
N ARG A 3 -8.73 -5.36 0.06
CA ARG A 3 -8.30 -6.69 0.51
C ARG A 3 -8.00 -7.56 -0.70
N GLY A 4 -6.93 -8.34 -0.62
CA GLY A 4 -6.58 -9.25 -1.70
C GLY A 4 -5.26 -9.98 -1.48
N ARG A 5 -4.70 -10.49 -2.58
CA ARG A 5 -3.41 -11.18 -2.59
C ARG A 5 -2.34 -10.40 -3.32
N VAL A 6 -1.12 -10.41 -2.80
CA VAL A 6 0.05 -9.89 -3.50
C VAL A 6 0.21 -10.64 -4.83
N LYS A 7 0.08 -9.90 -5.93
CA LYS A 7 0.23 -10.39 -7.30
C LYS A 7 1.68 -10.32 -7.75
N ASP A 8 2.32 -9.19 -7.48
CA ASP A 8 3.69 -8.89 -7.88
C ASP A 8 4.23 -7.73 -7.02
N PHE A 9 5.56 -7.61 -6.94
CA PHE A 9 6.22 -6.47 -6.32
C PHE A 9 7.61 -6.28 -6.92
N GLN A 10 8.02 -5.01 -7.09
CA GLN A 10 9.34 -4.66 -7.60
C GLN A 10 9.89 -3.53 -6.74
N TRP A 11 11.16 -3.63 -6.35
CA TRP A 11 11.82 -2.58 -5.60
C TRP A 11 13.32 -2.56 -5.86
N GLU A 12 13.93 -1.41 -5.60
CA GLU A 12 15.38 -1.20 -5.62
C GLU A 12 15.81 -0.33 -4.44
N ASP A 13 17.05 -0.50 -3.99
CA ASP A 13 17.70 0.48 -3.13
C ASP A 13 18.40 1.52 -4.01
N LYS A 14 17.96 2.77 -3.87
CA LYS A 14 18.46 3.91 -4.65
C LYS A 14 18.72 5.10 -3.74
N ASP A 15 19.97 5.56 -3.73
CA ASP A 15 20.42 6.72 -2.93
C ASP A 15 20.03 6.63 -1.43
N GLY A 16 20.07 5.41 -0.86
CA GLY A 16 19.69 5.16 0.54
C GLY A 16 18.19 5.02 0.79
N PHE A 17 17.38 4.91 -0.27
CA PHE A 17 15.94 4.70 -0.18
C PHE A 17 15.53 3.39 -0.83
N THR A 18 14.62 2.66 -0.18
CA THR A 18 13.95 1.50 -0.76
C THR A 18 12.73 1.99 -1.54
N ILE A 19 12.77 1.94 -2.87
CA ILE A 19 11.74 2.48 -3.76
C ILE A 19 11.10 1.35 -4.54
N GLY A 20 9.77 1.31 -4.64
CA GLY A 20 9.12 0.22 -5.34
C GLY A 20 7.62 0.34 -5.54
N ASN A 21 7.07 -0.71 -6.14
CA ASN A 21 5.64 -0.91 -6.33
C ASN A 21 5.22 -2.27 -5.78
N THR A 22 4.05 -2.31 -5.16
CA THR A 22 3.34 -3.54 -4.78
C THR A 22 2.02 -3.60 -5.55
N TYR A 23 1.75 -4.74 -6.19
CA TYR A 23 0.53 -5.00 -6.95
C TYR A 23 -0.29 -6.08 -6.23
N ILE A 24 -1.59 -5.83 -6.08
CA ILE A 24 -2.49 -6.65 -5.28
C ILE A 24 -3.71 -6.97 -6.15
N LYS A 25 -4.05 -8.25 -6.25
CA LYS A 25 -5.28 -8.71 -6.90
C LYS A 25 -6.38 -8.80 -5.84
N GLY A 26 -7.51 -8.14 -6.08
CA GLY A 26 -8.62 -8.10 -5.13
C GLY A 26 -9.29 -9.46 -4.91
N GLU A 27 -9.72 -9.70 -3.68
CA GLU A 27 -10.52 -10.85 -3.26
C GLU A 27 -11.85 -10.40 -2.66
N ASP A 28 -12.79 -11.34 -2.50
CA ASP A 28 -14.14 -11.10 -1.95
C ASP A 28 -14.85 -9.93 -2.65
N ASP A 29 -15.25 -8.90 -1.90
CA ASP A 29 -15.91 -7.70 -2.39
C ASP A 29 -15.05 -6.88 -3.39
N TYR A 30 -13.75 -7.17 -3.48
CA TYR A 30 -12.80 -6.54 -4.40
C TYR A 30 -12.47 -7.42 -5.60
N PHE A 31 -13.12 -8.57 -5.78
CA PHE A 31 -12.84 -9.50 -6.87
C PHE A 31 -12.92 -8.82 -8.25
N GLY A 32 -11.96 -9.14 -9.12
CA GLY A 32 -11.87 -8.57 -10.47
C GLY A 32 -11.27 -7.16 -10.53
N THR A 33 -10.89 -6.58 -9.39
CA THR A 33 -10.17 -5.30 -9.32
C THR A 33 -8.70 -5.49 -8.96
N GLU A 34 -7.88 -4.49 -9.27
CA GLU A 34 -6.46 -4.46 -8.91
C GLU A 34 -6.15 -3.22 -8.06
N TYR A 35 -5.18 -3.38 -7.18
CA TYR A 35 -4.67 -2.32 -6.34
C TYR A 35 -3.16 -2.21 -6.52
N LYS A 36 -2.66 -0.98 -6.57
CA LYS A 36 -1.24 -0.69 -6.69
C LYS A 36 -0.84 0.26 -5.58
N ILE A 37 0.30 0.02 -4.95
CA ILE A 37 0.90 0.94 -3.98
C ILE A 37 2.31 1.25 -4.48
N TRP A 38 2.66 2.53 -4.55
CA TRP A 38 4.03 2.98 -4.75
C TRP A 38 4.59 3.50 -3.42
N PHE A 39 5.84 3.16 -3.15
CA PHE A 39 6.51 3.49 -1.90
C PHE A 39 7.94 3.98 -2.13
N LYS A 40 8.40 4.79 -1.17
CA LYS A 40 9.78 5.18 -0.96
C LYS A 40 10.01 5.16 0.54
N ASN A 41 10.61 4.09 1.05
CA ASN A 41 10.58 3.65 2.45
C ASN A 41 9.15 3.40 2.96
N GLU A 42 8.33 4.45 3.01
CA GLU A 42 6.91 4.42 3.36
C GLU A 42 5.99 4.33 2.14
N ASN A 43 4.77 3.82 2.35
CA ASN A 43 3.72 3.81 1.32
C ASN A 43 3.23 5.24 1.07
N ILE A 44 3.40 5.74 -0.16
CA ILE A 44 3.14 7.16 -0.48
C ILE A 44 1.81 7.35 -1.21
N ILE A 45 1.50 6.47 -2.15
CA ILE A 45 0.31 6.61 -3.00
C ILE A 45 -0.21 5.25 -3.40
N ALA A 46 -1.53 5.14 -3.44
CA ALA A 46 -2.24 3.95 -3.83
C ALA A 46 -3.29 4.22 -4.91
N TRP A 47 -3.46 3.26 -5.81
CA TRP A 47 -4.45 3.29 -6.87
C TRP A 47 -5.35 2.06 -6.80
N ARG A 48 -6.64 2.26 -7.07
CA ARG A 48 -7.59 1.19 -7.39
C ARG A 48 -7.88 1.24 -8.89
N GLY A 49 -7.38 0.25 -9.62
CA GLY A 49 -7.30 0.31 -11.09
C GLY A 49 -6.44 1.50 -11.52
N GLN A 50 -7.02 2.44 -12.25
CA GLN A 50 -6.32 3.64 -12.75
C GLN A 50 -6.56 4.91 -11.92
N LYS A 51 -7.42 4.86 -10.89
CA LYS A 51 -7.77 6.02 -10.07
C LYS A 51 -6.94 6.02 -8.79
N ILE A 52 -6.40 7.18 -8.42
CA ILE A 52 -5.78 7.39 -7.11
C ILE A 52 -6.87 7.16 -6.05
N ASP A 53 -6.59 6.30 -5.08
CA ASP A 53 -7.51 5.98 -3.99
C ASP A 53 -7.10 6.73 -2.72
N VAL A 54 -5.81 6.68 -2.37
CA VAL A 54 -5.22 7.39 -1.21
C VAL A 54 -3.81 7.85 -1.54
N THR A 55 -3.42 9.00 -1.00
CA THR A 55 -2.05 9.52 -1.03
C THR A 55 -1.71 10.12 0.33
N VAL A 56 -0.41 10.24 0.63
CA VAL A 56 0.06 11.07 1.74
C VAL A 56 -0.57 12.48 1.68
N PRO A 57 -0.89 13.08 2.83
CA PRO A 57 -0.43 12.74 4.18
C PRO A 57 -1.20 11.61 4.88
N ASP A 58 -2.27 11.07 4.29
CA ASP A 58 -3.00 9.96 4.90
C ASP A 58 -2.15 8.68 4.91
N LEU A 59 -2.13 7.96 6.03
CA LEU A 59 -1.32 6.76 6.17
C LEU A 59 -1.91 5.61 5.37
N ILE A 60 -1.03 4.86 4.69
CA ILE A 60 -1.38 3.61 4.00
C ILE A 60 -0.66 2.48 4.73
N CYS A 61 -1.42 1.69 5.50
CA CYS A 61 -0.92 0.56 6.28
C CYS A 61 -1.33 -0.76 5.63
N ILE A 62 -0.47 -1.78 5.76
CA ILE A 62 -0.72 -3.11 5.21
C ILE A 62 -0.63 -4.12 6.35
N ILE A 63 -1.62 -5.01 6.44
CA ILE A 63 -1.68 -6.08 7.42
C ILE A 63 -1.60 -7.41 6.67
N CYS A 64 -0.73 -8.31 7.12
CA CYS A 64 -0.74 -9.71 6.69
C CYS A 64 -1.89 -10.42 7.40
N ASP A 65 -2.91 -10.86 6.65
CA ASP A 65 -4.13 -11.41 7.23
C ASP A 65 -3.88 -12.75 7.94
N ASP A 66 -2.92 -13.54 7.44
CA ASP A 66 -2.59 -14.85 8.01
C ASP A 66 -1.85 -14.71 9.35
N LYS A 67 -0.89 -13.78 9.43
CA LYS A 67 -0.10 -13.52 10.65
C LYS A 67 -0.79 -12.57 11.63
N LYS A 68 -1.76 -11.76 11.15
CA LYS A 68 -2.42 -10.68 11.89
C LYS A 68 -1.44 -9.61 12.37
N GLU A 69 -0.43 -9.35 11.56
CA GLU A 69 0.69 -8.45 11.88
C GLU A 69 0.87 -7.40 10.77
N PRO A 70 1.43 -6.22 11.09
CA PRO A 70 1.78 -5.24 10.08
C PRO A 70 2.83 -5.79 9.12
N LEU A 71 2.68 -5.46 7.84
CA LEU A 71 3.62 -5.81 6.77
C LEU A 71 4.38 -4.55 6.34
N THR A 72 5.70 -4.59 6.41
CA THR A 72 6.59 -3.47 6.05
C THR A 72 7.22 -3.67 4.68
N ASN A 73 7.52 -2.57 3.99
CA ASN A 73 8.28 -2.64 2.74
C ASN A 73 9.74 -3.06 3.02
N PRO A 74 10.38 -3.82 2.14
CA PRO A 74 9.85 -4.45 0.93
C PRO A 74 9.48 -5.94 1.15
N ASN A 75 9.08 -6.32 2.37
CA ASN A 75 8.99 -7.72 2.82
C ASN A 75 7.72 -8.46 2.34
N TYR A 76 7.49 -8.49 1.03
CA TYR A 76 6.37 -9.17 0.41
C TYR A 76 6.74 -10.54 -0.12
N GLU A 77 5.74 -11.42 -0.20
CA GLU A 77 5.79 -12.66 -0.97
C GLU A 77 4.56 -12.75 -1.86
N ILE A 78 4.74 -13.28 -3.08
CA ILE A 78 3.61 -13.50 -4.00
C ILE A 78 2.62 -14.46 -3.35
N GLY A 79 1.33 -14.11 -3.40
CA GLY A 79 0.23 -14.91 -2.86
C GLY A 79 -0.16 -14.61 -1.41
N MET A 80 0.61 -13.79 -0.68
CA MET A 80 0.25 -13.32 0.66
C MET A 80 -1.12 -12.66 0.66
N ARG A 81 -2.00 -13.07 1.60
CA ARG A 81 -3.26 -12.37 1.87
C ARG A 81 -3.00 -11.14 2.70
N ILE A 82 -3.42 -10.00 2.20
CA ILE A 82 -3.21 -8.72 2.86
C ILE A 82 -4.45 -7.84 2.82
N SER A 83 -4.60 -7.05 3.89
CA SER A 83 -5.57 -5.97 3.98
C SER A 83 -4.84 -4.62 3.95
N VAL A 84 -5.31 -3.69 3.11
CA VAL A 84 -4.82 -2.31 3.03
C VAL A 84 -5.76 -1.38 3.77
N ILE A 85 -5.22 -0.66 4.75
CA ILE A 85 -5.94 0.24 5.65
C ILE A 85 -5.44 1.66 5.42
N GLY A 86 -6.37 2.61 5.36
CA GLY A 86 -6.09 4.04 5.30
C GLY A 86 -6.42 4.68 6.64
N LEU A 87 -5.56 5.57 7.13
CA LEU A 87 -5.84 6.38 8.31
C LEU A 87 -5.71 7.85 7.95
N PRO A 88 -6.67 8.71 8.32
CA PRO A 88 -6.58 10.12 8.03
C PRO A 88 -5.38 10.73 8.77
N ALA A 89 -4.64 11.56 8.06
CA ALA A 89 -3.59 12.38 8.62
C ALA A 89 -4.16 13.30 9.71
N PRO A 90 -3.36 13.62 10.75
CA PRO A 90 -3.64 14.74 11.61
C PRO A 90 -3.93 16.01 10.80
N LYS A 91 -4.83 16.85 11.28
CA LYS A 91 -5.31 18.05 10.57
C LYS A 91 -4.18 19.04 10.26
N GLU A 92 -3.14 19.02 11.07
CA GLU A 92 -1.93 19.83 10.95
C GLU A 92 -1.26 19.59 9.58
N TRP A 93 -1.26 18.34 9.11
CA TRP A 93 -0.71 17.94 7.81
C TRP A 93 -1.52 18.38 6.58
N ARG A 94 -2.60 19.13 6.80
CA ARG A 94 -3.46 19.66 5.74
C ARG A 94 -3.36 21.19 5.63
N THR A 95 -2.45 21.81 6.37
CA THR A 95 -2.15 23.24 6.28
C THR A 95 -1.13 23.52 5.17
N GLU A 96 -0.89 24.80 4.86
CA GLU A 96 0.14 25.17 3.87
C GLU A 96 1.57 24.81 4.32
N GLU A 97 1.83 24.78 5.63
CA GLU A 97 3.14 24.43 6.18
C GLU A 97 3.42 22.93 6.08
N GLY A 98 2.36 22.13 5.99
CA GLY A 98 2.42 20.68 6.13
C GLY A 98 2.64 20.26 7.58
#